data_AF-A0A1E5FEL5-F1
#
_entry.id   AF-A0A1E5FEL5-F1
#
_cell.length_a   1.000
_cell.length_b   1.000
_cell.length_c   1.000
_cell.angle_alpha   90.00
_cell.angle_beta   90.00
_cell.angle_gamma   90.00
#
_symmetry.space_group_name_H-M   'P 1'
#
loop_
_entity.id
_entity.type
_entity.pdbx_description
1 polymer ?
#
loop_
_entity_poly.entity_id
_entity_poly.type
_entity_poly.pdbx_seq_one_letter_code
_entity_poly.pdbx_strand_id
1 'polypeptide(L)'
;MSTEVIKEFKLDSIYIVETSLSELKTRRGTCFSISDNLLLTANHVVEGGKSIKVYLSSDDFANEKSIDADCIYQNSNIDVAILKVNDGNVSSLIELYRTNVNLDSKVKSCGYPIEKEHYHAPINVEVTNTFAHMTSKEWSFEVSQSNTVSQYKGMSGSPVLFEGKCIGILLVQQGENTLYSVSTDDFLKDQAIYEIVEAASIQIIAQEGIDYKAPSHPTSPFKYCIHCTDGVPSIKGVDIGFTFEQWNMNHFTETVYDWIIDYSLSHKDRANFNGNPRRLFKYARSNYPASDLNALGDLCLHIAIRESYSTIPIMNRVFDQNNKTFSCTHAILNFDNIELWIGASSVSTNIDLAVNSVIDNINYIATLQSLQTRLYALTSEIDSSWPHKEKLERLANSSLPIDQRFDKIIIPIFIMHDSELITDYDKQSFLSSFEEKINECRGLINEGGINKGFISLIDLKVFYFPVSSIFQLNEALVEELNS
;
A
#
# COMPACT_ATOMS: atom_id res chain seq x y z
N MET A 1 -2.67 31.71 1.32
CA MET A 1 -2.21 30.33 1.59
C MET A 1 -0.82 30.39 2.20
N SER A 2 -0.46 29.47 3.09
CA SER A 2 0.93 29.39 3.56
C SER A 2 1.83 28.98 2.38
N THR A 3 3.03 29.55 2.32
CA THR A 3 4.08 29.18 1.34
C THR A 3 4.46 27.70 1.40
N GLU A 4 4.10 27.02 2.48
CA GLU A 4 4.32 25.61 2.74
C GLU A 4 3.43 24.71 1.86
N VAL A 5 2.12 25.00 1.76
CA VAL A 5 1.18 24.24 0.92
C VAL A 5 1.56 24.32 -0.57
N ILE A 6 1.99 25.50 -1.04
CA ILE A 6 2.42 25.72 -2.43
C ILE A 6 3.60 24.81 -2.77
N LYS A 7 4.60 24.72 -1.88
CA LYS A 7 5.77 23.88 -2.08
C LYS A 7 5.44 22.39 -1.96
N GLU A 8 4.62 22.04 -0.99
CA GLU A 8 4.27 20.66 -0.64
C GLU A 8 3.44 19.98 -1.74
N PHE A 9 2.50 20.71 -2.34
CA PHE A 9 1.64 20.21 -3.41
C PHE A 9 2.10 20.62 -4.81
N LYS A 10 3.23 21.33 -4.93
CA LYS A 10 3.78 21.82 -6.20
C LYS A 10 2.75 22.61 -7.04
N LEU A 11 1.97 23.47 -6.39
CA LEU A 11 0.81 24.12 -7.01
C LEU A 11 1.17 24.96 -8.24
N ASP A 12 2.37 25.55 -8.26
CA ASP A 12 2.85 26.37 -9.39
C ASP A 12 3.13 25.55 -10.67
N SER A 13 3.13 24.22 -10.56
CA SER A 13 3.41 23.24 -11.63
C SER A 13 2.15 22.51 -12.11
N ILE A 14 0.97 22.83 -11.56
CA ILE A 14 -0.30 22.12 -11.82
C ILE A 14 -1.29 23.12 -12.42
N TYR A 15 -1.91 22.74 -13.54
CA TYR A 15 -2.68 23.65 -14.39
C TYR A 15 -4.02 23.05 -14.81
N ILE A 16 -4.94 23.92 -15.21
CA ILE A 16 -6.18 23.51 -15.86
C ILE A 16 -5.89 23.26 -17.33
N VAL A 17 -6.36 22.12 -17.85
CA VAL A 17 -6.38 21.84 -19.29
C VAL A 17 -7.82 21.77 -19.78
N GLU A 18 -8.09 22.43 -20.90
CA GLU A 18 -9.38 22.37 -21.60
C GLU A 18 -9.19 21.97 -23.06
N THR A 19 -9.91 20.94 -23.47
CA THR A 19 -9.86 20.37 -24.82
C THR A 19 -11.18 20.60 -25.52
N SER A 20 -11.17 21.21 -26.71
CA SER A 20 -12.37 21.35 -27.55
C SER A 20 -12.54 20.11 -28.44
N LEU A 21 -13.68 19.41 -28.32
CA LEU A 21 -14.05 18.29 -29.20
C LEU A 21 -14.87 18.78 -30.41
N SER A 22 -15.68 19.80 -30.18
CA SER A 22 -16.50 20.51 -31.18
C SER A 22 -16.75 21.93 -30.70
N GLU A 23 -17.33 22.78 -31.56
CA GLU A 23 -17.65 24.19 -31.23
C GLU A 23 -18.49 24.35 -29.95
N LEU A 24 -19.20 23.32 -29.51
CA LEU A 24 -20.10 23.35 -28.35
C LEU A 24 -19.71 22.37 -27.22
N LYS A 25 -18.63 21.59 -27.37
CA LYS A 25 -18.28 20.55 -26.40
C LYS A 25 -16.81 20.63 -26.02
N THR A 26 -16.55 21.01 -24.77
CA THR A 26 -15.24 20.98 -24.15
C THR A 26 -15.13 19.84 -23.13
N ARG A 27 -13.91 19.34 -22.93
CA ARG A 27 -13.53 18.51 -21.78
C ARG A 27 -12.53 19.30 -20.96
N ARG A 28 -12.66 19.22 -19.65
CA ARG A 28 -11.74 19.85 -18.71
C ARG A 28 -11.11 18.80 -17.81
N GLY A 29 -9.82 18.94 -17.58
CA GLY A 29 -9.05 18.14 -16.65
C GLY A 29 -7.95 18.96 -15.97
N THR A 30 -7.01 18.25 -15.38
CA THR A 30 -5.81 18.78 -14.77
C THR A 30 -4.59 18.28 -15.53
N CYS A 31 -3.56 19.09 -15.65
CA CYS A 31 -2.25 18.67 -16.17
C CYS A 31 -1.14 19.26 -15.29
N PHE A 32 0.09 18.76 -15.43
CA PHE A 32 1.23 19.29 -14.68
C PHE A 32 2.51 19.27 -15.50
N SER A 33 3.42 20.19 -15.22
CA SER A 33 4.69 20.33 -15.92
C SER A 33 5.77 19.37 -15.42
N ILE A 34 6.47 18.76 -16.37
CA ILE A 34 7.65 17.91 -16.15
C ILE A 34 8.93 18.52 -16.75
N SER A 35 8.78 19.56 -17.57
CA SER A 35 9.86 20.43 -18.07
C SER A 35 9.31 21.83 -18.33
N ASP A 36 10.15 22.73 -18.84
CA ASP A 36 9.78 24.10 -19.22
C ASP A 36 8.66 24.18 -20.28
N ASN A 37 8.43 23.09 -21.04
CA ASN A 37 7.43 23.08 -22.10
C ASN A 37 6.64 21.78 -22.26
N LEU A 38 6.88 20.75 -21.45
CA LEU A 38 6.15 19.48 -21.50
C LEU A 38 5.26 19.30 -20.28
N LEU A 39 4.03 18.89 -20.53
CA LEU A 39 3.01 18.61 -19.53
C LEU A 39 2.50 17.17 -19.63
N LEU A 40 2.14 16.58 -18.50
CA LEU A 40 1.43 15.31 -18.43
C LEU A 40 -0.04 15.51 -18.05
N THR A 41 -0.90 14.67 -18.62
CA THR A 41 -2.34 14.61 -18.31
C THR A 41 -2.87 13.20 -18.58
N ALA A 42 -4.11 12.92 -18.15
CA ALA A 42 -4.82 11.72 -18.57
C ALA A 42 -5.22 11.82 -20.06
N ASN A 43 -5.12 10.72 -20.81
CA ASN A 43 -5.37 10.69 -22.25
C ASN A 43 -6.83 11.03 -22.59
N HIS A 44 -7.81 10.49 -21.86
CA HIS A 44 -9.22 10.76 -22.11
C HIS A 44 -9.61 12.25 -21.96
N VAL A 45 -8.78 13.07 -21.30
CA VAL A 45 -8.96 14.53 -21.20
C VAL A 45 -8.71 15.22 -22.56
N VAL A 46 -7.81 14.67 -23.38
CA VAL A 46 -7.34 15.28 -24.63
C VAL A 46 -7.70 14.47 -25.89
N GLU A 47 -8.13 13.22 -25.72
CA GLU A 47 -8.51 12.32 -26.82
C GLU A 47 -9.62 12.92 -27.70
N GLY A 48 -9.36 12.96 -29.02
CA GLY A 48 -10.29 13.51 -30.01
C GLY A 48 -10.39 15.05 -30.01
N GLY A 49 -9.49 15.74 -29.30
CA GLY A 49 -9.43 17.20 -29.26
C GLY A 49 -8.99 17.85 -30.57
N LYS A 50 -9.63 18.95 -30.94
CA LYS A 50 -9.24 19.82 -32.06
C LYS A 50 -8.29 20.94 -31.62
N SER A 51 -8.46 21.44 -30.41
CA SER A 51 -7.60 22.44 -29.79
C SER A 51 -7.50 22.17 -28.29
N ILE A 52 -6.33 22.44 -27.72
CA ILE A 52 -6.04 22.24 -26.31
C ILE A 52 -5.51 23.55 -25.75
N LYS A 53 -6.16 24.02 -24.69
CA LYS A 53 -5.82 25.23 -23.95
C LYS A 53 -5.35 24.87 -22.56
N VAL A 54 -4.28 25.50 -22.11
CA VAL A 54 -3.76 25.36 -20.75
C VAL A 54 -3.83 26.71 -20.04
N TYR A 55 -4.30 26.71 -18.80
CA TYR A 55 -4.40 27.90 -17.96
C TYR A 55 -3.45 27.76 -16.78
N LEU A 56 -2.44 28.63 -16.74
CA LEU A 56 -1.31 28.52 -15.80
C LEU A 56 -1.64 28.94 -14.36
N SER A 57 -2.81 29.55 -14.15
CA SER A 57 -3.29 29.94 -12.84
C SER A 57 -4.82 29.99 -12.80
N SER A 58 -5.38 30.00 -11.59
CA SER A 58 -6.81 30.25 -11.37
C SER A 58 -7.25 31.59 -11.98
N ASP A 59 -6.43 32.63 -11.83
CA ASP A 59 -6.70 33.96 -12.41
C ASP A 59 -6.64 33.93 -13.94
N ASP A 60 -5.68 33.23 -14.53
CA ASP A 60 -5.61 33.06 -15.98
C ASP A 60 -6.87 32.37 -16.52
N PHE A 61 -7.39 31.35 -15.82
CA PHE A 61 -8.66 30.73 -16.19
C PHE A 61 -9.85 31.69 -16.07
N ALA A 62 -9.96 32.42 -14.96
CA ALA A 62 -11.05 33.38 -14.74
C ALA A 62 -11.04 34.53 -15.75
N ASN A 63 -9.85 34.91 -16.24
CA ASN A 63 -9.67 35.95 -17.25
C ASN A 63 -9.58 35.40 -18.69
N GLU A 64 -9.88 34.11 -18.91
CA GLU A 64 -9.82 33.43 -20.21
C GLU A 64 -8.46 33.56 -20.93
N LYS A 65 -7.38 33.68 -20.16
CA LYS A 65 -6.02 33.81 -20.66
C LYS A 65 -5.35 32.43 -20.70
N SER A 66 -5.44 31.75 -21.83
CA SER A 66 -4.80 30.45 -22.05
C SER A 66 -3.52 30.54 -22.87
N ILE A 67 -2.69 29.51 -22.78
CA ILE A 67 -1.69 29.17 -23.78
C ILE A 67 -2.17 27.97 -24.60
N ASP A 68 -1.82 27.94 -25.88
CA ASP A 68 -2.11 26.79 -26.74
C ASP A 68 -1.06 25.69 -26.52
N ALA A 69 -1.53 24.45 -26.53
CA ALA A 69 -0.69 23.27 -26.43
C ALA A 69 -1.03 22.25 -27.51
N ASP A 70 -0.01 21.54 -27.98
CA ASP A 70 -0.14 20.43 -28.90
C ASP A 70 -0.04 19.11 -28.14
N CYS A 71 -0.90 18.15 -28.47
CA CYS A 71 -0.74 16.79 -27.96
C CYS A 71 0.30 16.05 -28.81
N ILE A 72 1.49 15.84 -28.26
CA ILE A 72 2.62 15.22 -28.98
C ILE A 72 2.64 13.69 -28.85
N TYR A 73 1.96 13.14 -27.83
CA TYR A 73 1.82 11.70 -27.64
C TYR A 73 0.54 11.35 -26.87
N GLN A 74 -0.07 10.22 -27.22
CA GLN A 74 -1.26 9.66 -26.59
C GLN A 74 -1.13 8.14 -26.48
N ASN A 75 -1.43 7.58 -25.32
CA ASN A 75 -1.59 6.14 -25.16
C ASN A 75 -2.91 5.83 -24.44
N SER A 76 -3.89 5.30 -25.19
CA SER A 76 -5.21 4.94 -24.66
C SER A 76 -5.19 3.70 -23.76
N ASN A 77 -4.16 2.85 -23.80
CA ASN A 77 -4.08 1.64 -22.98
C ASN A 77 -3.74 1.95 -21.52
N ILE A 78 -2.86 2.93 -21.28
CA ILE A 78 -2.46 3.37 -19.94
C ILE A 78 -3.10 4.71 -19.55
N ASP A 79 -3.92 5.27 -20.45
CA ASP A 79 -4.63 6.54 -20.31
C ASP A 79 -3.72 7.75 -19.98
N VAL A 80 -2.55 7.84 -20.63
CA VAL A 80 -1.59 8.95 -20.47
C VAL A 80 -1.39 9.71 -21.77
N ALA A 81 -1.27 11.04 -21.69
CA ALA A 81 -0.89 11.89 -22.80
C ALA A 81 0.18 12.91 -22.41
N ILE A 82 1.02 13.28 -23.39
CA ILE A 82 2.05 14.31 -23.25
C ILE A 82 1.66 15.50 -24.12
N LEU A 83 1.60 16.67 -23.50
CA LEU A 83 1.34 17.94 -24.16
C LEU A 83 2.63 18.75 -24.25
N LYS A 84 2.75 19.52 -25.34
CA LYS A 84 3.81 20.51 -25.52
C LYS A 84 3.20 21.89 -25.64
N VAL A 85 3.59 22.83 -24.81
CA VAL A 85 3.13 24.22 -24.92
C VAL A 85 3.88 24.94 -26.05
N ASN A 86 3.15 25.69 -26.87
CA ASN A 86 3.69 26.31 -28.09
C ASN A 86 4.40 27.63 -27.82
N ASP A 87 3.82 28.46 -26.93
CA ASP A 87 4.33 29.77 -26.55
C ASP A 87 4.24 29.94 -25.02
N GLY A 88 5.39 29.91 -24.34
CA GLY A 88 5.50 30.10 -22.89
C GLY A 88 6.46 29.10 -22.24
N ASN A 89 7.20 29.56 -21.21
CA ASN A 89 7.91 28.67 -20.31
C ASN A 89 7.06 28.50 -19.05
N VAL A 90 6.74 27.26 -18.70
CA VAL A 90 6.29 26.93 -17.35
C VAL A 90 7.51 26.99 -16.44
N SER A 91 7.42 27.79 -15.37
CA SER A 91 8.58 28.19 -14.55
C SER A 91 8.90 27.21 -13.42
N SER A 92 8.06 26.20 -13.22
CA SER A 92 8.22 25.19 -12.20
C SER A 92 7.87 23.82 -12.77
N LEU A 93 8.44 22.76 -12.18
CA LEU A 93 8.26 21.39 -12.63
C LEU A 93 8.12 20.43 -11.45
N ILE A 94 7.50 19.29 -11.74
CA ILE A 94 7.40 18.14 -10.85
C ILE A 94 8.34 17.05 -11.36
N GLU A 95 9.30 16.65 -10.53
CA GLU A 95 10.21 15.55 -10.84
C GLU A 95 9.44 14.22 -10.89
N LEU A 96 9.82 13.36 -11.84
CA LEU A 96 9.25 12.02 -11.94
C LEU A 96 9.99 11.09 -10.99
N TYR A 97 9.25 10.38 -10.13
CA TYR A 97 9.79 9.42 -9.18
C TYR A 97 9.30 8.00 -9.49
N ARG A 98 10.20 7.22 -10.07
CA ARG A 98 10.04 5.79 -10.32
C ARG A 98 10.20 5.07 -8.98
N THR A 99 9.12 4.52 -8.43
CA THR A 99 9.10 3.84 -7.12
C THR A 99 8.06 2.72 -7.10
N ASN A 100 8.25 1.74 -6.23
CA ASN A 100 7.16 0.81 -5.87
C ASN A 100 6.14 1.54 -4.99
N VAL A 101 4.85 1.42 -5.33
CA VAL A 101 3.75 2.04 -4.59
C VAL A 101 3.08 0.97 -3.71
N ASN A 102 3.32 1.06 -2.41
CA ASN A 102 2.78 0.12 -1.43
C ASN A 102 1.43 0.59 -0.89
N LEU A 103 0.62 -0.36 -0.43
CA LEU A 103 -0.63 -0.09 0.27
C LEU A 103 -0.36 0.71 1.58
N ASP A 104 -1.33 1.52 2.01
CA ASP A 104 -1.26 2.46 3.14
C ASP A 104 -0.23 3.61 2.98
N SER A 105 0.35 3.77 1.79
CA SER A 105 1.29 4.86 1.55
C SER A 105 0.54 6.19 1.61
N LYS A 106 0.96 7.09 2.50
CA LYS A 106 0.43 8.46 2.58
C LYS A 106 1.01 9.29 1.45
N VAL A 107 0.14 9.78 0.59
CA VAL A 107 0.49 10.55 -0.61
C VAL A 107 -0.40 11.78 -0.71
N LYS A 108 -0.09 12.63 -1.67
CA LYS A 108 -0.82 13.87 -1.91
C LYS A 108 -1.28 13.93 -3.34
N SER A 109 -2.34 14.67 -3.60
CA SER A 109 -2.68 15.06 -4.96
C SER A 109 -3.26 16.46 -4.97
N CYS A 110 -3.20 17.11 -6.13
CA CYS A 110 -3.86 18.39 -6.32
C CYS A 110 -4.29 18.51 -7.78
N GLY A 111 -5.49 19.03 -7.98
CA GLY A 111 -6.01 19.36 -9.29
C GLY A 111 -7.17 20.31 -9.21
N TYR A 112 -7.94 20.39 -10.29
CA TYR A 112 -8.98 21.39 -10.46
C TYR A 112 -10.35 20.74 -10.68
N PRO A 113 -11.02 20.27 -9.61
CA PRO A 113 -12.36 19.71 -9.73
C PRO A 113 -13.35 20.80 -10.13
N ILE A 114 -14.28 20.45 -11.03
CA ILE A 114 -15.25 21.41 -11.59
C ILE A 114 -16.14 22.02 -10.50
N GLU A 115 -16.46 21.27 -9.45
CA GLU A 115 -17.25 21.76 -8.30
C GLU A 115 -16.57 22.90 -7.53
N LYS A 116 -15.25 23.04 -7.63
CA LYS A 116 -14.48 24.15 -7.04
C LYS A 116 -14.20 25.23 -8.08
N GLU A 117 -14.97 25.28 -9.16
CA GLU A 117 -14.80 26.20 -10.27
C GLU A 117 -13.37 26.16 -10.80
N HIS A 118 -12.55 27.18 -10.56
CA HIS A 118 -11.19 27.34 -11.06
C HIS A 118 -10.16 27.32 -9.91
N TYR A 119 -10.56 26.97 -8.70
CA TYR A 119 -9.68 26.81 -7.56
C TYR A 119 -9.10 25.39 -7.51
N HIS A 120 -7.82 25.30 -7.18
CA HIS A 120 -7.18 24.01 -6.97
C HIS A 120 -7.70 23.36 -5.68
N ALA A 121 -7.72 22.03 -5.64
CA ALA A 121 -8.14 21.23 -4.50
C ALA A 121 -6.98 20.32 -4.05
N PRO A 122 -6.17 20.77 -3.07
CA PRO A 122 -5.13 19.93 -2.50
C PRO A 122 -5.79 18.89 -1.58
N ILE A 123 -5.44 17.62 -1.79
CA ILE A 123 -5.98 16.48 -1.06
C ILE A 123 -4.86 15.61 -0.51
N ASN A 124 -4.96 15.26 0.77
CA ASN A 124 -4.13 14.21 1.37
C ASN A 124 -4.89 12.90 1.20
N VAL A 125 -4.25 11.90 0.60
CA VAL A 125 -4.87 10.62 0.29
C VAL A 125 -3.92 9.49 0.66
N GLU A 126 -4.43 8.28 0.71
CA GLU A 126 -3.68 7.09 1.06
C GLU A 126 -3.88 6.03 -0.02
N VAL A 127 -2.84 5.27 -0.33
CA VAL A 127 -2.95 4.16 -1.28
C VAL A 127 -3.77 3.05 -0.66
N THR A 128 -4.98 2.82 -1.18
CA THR A 128 -5.92 1.82 -0.64
C THR A 128 -5.74 0.45 -1.26
N ASN A 129 -5.15 0.38 -2.45
CA ASN A 129 -4.90 -0.86 -3.17
C ASN A 129 -3.73 -0.72 -4.15
N THR A 130 -3.07 -1.82 -4.49
CA THR A 130 -1.99 -1.86 -5.48
C THR A 130 -2.13 -3.09 -6.37
N PHE A 131 -1.95 -2.89 -7.67
CA PHE A 131 -2.10 -3.94 -8.68
C PHE A 131 -0.76 -4.39 -9.24
N ALA A 132 0.36 -4.03 -8.61
CA ALA A 132 1.71 -4.30 -9.11
C ALA A 132 1.96 -5.78 -9.48
N HIS A 133 1.29 -6.72 -8.80
CA HIS A 133 1.39 -8.16 -9.01
C HIS A 133 0.55 -8.69 -10.20
N MET A 134 -0.39 -7.90 -10.72
CA MET A 134 -1.30 -8.32 -11.80
C MET A 134 -0.76 -7.95 -13.17
N THR A 135 -0.66 -8.92 -14.08
CA THR A 135 -0.24 -8.67 -15.47
C THR A 135 -1.36 -8.07 -16.33
N SER A 136 -2.62 -8.31 -15.99
CA SER A 136 -3.81 -7.85 -16.72
C SER A 136 -4.42 -6.58 -16.13
N LYS A 137 -3.65 -5.81 -15.34
CA LYS A 137 -4.14 -4.62 -14.65
C LYS A 137 -4.46 -3.48 -15.64
N GLU A 138 -5.58 -2.81 -15.43
CA GLU A 138 -5.92 -1.57 -16.15
C GLU A 138 -5.30 -0.32 -15.47
N TRP A 139 -5.10 -0.40 -14.15
CA TRP A 139 -4.54 0.66 -13.33
C TRP A 139 -3.37 0.14 -12.50
N SER A 140 -2.51 1.04 -12.02
CA SER A 140 -1.36 0.66 -11.19
C SER A 140 -1.72 0.55 -9.72
N PHE A 141 -2.51 1.50 -9.20
CA PHE A 141 -2.91 1.55 -7.79
C PHE A 141 -4.17 2.40 -7.59
N GLU A 142 -4.78 2.27 -6.42
CA GLU A 142 -5.92 3.06 -5.94
C GLU A 142 -5.49 3.99 -4.81
N VAL A 143 -6.10 5.16 -4.73
CA VAL A 143 -6.02 6.04 -3.56
C VAL A 143 -7.41 6.39 -3.03
N SER A 144 -7.47 6.72 -1.75
CA SER A 144 -8.69 7.16 -1.07
C SER A 144 -9.20 8.50 -1.61
N GLN A 145 -10.48 8.79 -1.35
CA GLN A 145 -11.05 10.11 -1.55
C GLN A 145 -10.84 10.99 -0.31
N SER A 146 -10.78 12.30 -0.52
CA SER A 146 -10.76 13.33 0.51
C SER A 146 -12.15 13.91 0.77
N ASN A 147 -12.47 14.18 2.03
CA ASN A 147 -13.70 14.84 2.46
C ASN A 147 -13.84 16.29 1.98
N THR A 148 -12.79 16.85 1.36
CA THR A 148 -12.80 18.23 0.83
C THR A 148 -13.32 18.33 -0.61
N VAL A 149 -13.44 17.20 -1.32
CA VAL A 149 -13.90 17.12 -2.71
C VAL A 149 -14.99 16.06 -2.83
N SER A 150 -16.18 16.45 -3.27
CA SER A 150 -17.32 15.52 -3.44
C SER A 150 -17.47 14.98 -4.87
N GLN A 151 -16.99 15.72 -5.87
CA GLN A 151 -17.02 15.34 -7.27
C GLN A 151 -15.64 15.52 -7.90
N TYR A 152 -15.01 14.41 -8.31
CA TYR A 152 -13.65 14.43 -8.85
C TYR A 152 -13.59 14.74 -10.35
N LYS A 153 -14.72 15.09 -10.97
CA LYS A 153 -14.73 15.52 -12.37
C LYS A 153 -13.85 16.76 -12.52
N GLY A 154 -12.85 16.69 -13.40
CA GLY A 154 -11.81 17.72 -13.58
C GLY A 154 -10.47 17.41 -12.90
N MET A 155 -10.42 16.44 -11.98
CA MET A 155 -9.18 15.98 -11.35
C MET A 155 -8.35 15.03 -12.22
N SER A 156 -8.94 14.43 -13.26
CA SER A 156 -8.20 13.53 -14.16
C SER A 156 -6.98 14.24 -14.76
N GLY A 157 -5.83 13.59 -14.67
CA GLY A 157 -4.51 14.12 -15.03
C GLY A 157 -3.75 14.80 -13.89
N SER A 158 -4.32 14.89 -12.67
CA SER A 158 -3.61 15.39 -11.49
C SER A 158 -2.44 14.49 -11.10
N PRO A 159 -1.30 15.05 -10.66
CA PRO A 159 -0.20 14.24 -10.15
C PRO A 159 -0.57 13.63 -8.78
N VAL A 160 -0.12 12.41 -8.55
CA VAL A 160 -0.02 11.79 -7.22
C VAL A 160 1.42 11.99 -6.74
N LEU A 161 1.58 12.61 -5.57
CA LEU A 161 2.84 13.15 -5.08
C LEU A 161 3.29 12.45 -3.80
N PHE A 162 4.57 12.10 -3.74
CA PHE A 162 5.30 11.75 -2.52
C PHE A 162 6.50 12.69 -2.37
N GLU A 163 6.58 13.42 -1.25
CA GLU A 163 7.61 14.45 -1.00
C GLU A 163 7.79 15.45 -2.15
N GLY A 164 6.70 15.81 -2.83
CA GLY A 164 6.70 16.73 -3.97
C GLY A 164 7.19 16.16 -5.30
N LYS A 165 7.49 14.85 -5.36
CA LYS A 165 7.82 14.12 -6.59
C LYS A 165 6.61 13.33 -7.09
N CYS A 166 6.42 13.23 -8.39
CA CYS A 166 5.30 12.51 -9.00
C CYS A 166 5.56 11.00 -8.99
N ILE A 167 4.67 10.24 -8.35
CA ILE A 167 4.68 8.77 -8.34
C ILE A 167 3.60 8.17 -9.24
N GLY A 168 2.69 9.00 -9.78
CA GLY A 168 1.61 8.57 -10.65
C GLY A 168 0.66 9.70 -11.06
N ILE A 169 -0.34 9.36 -11.87
CA ILE A 169 -1.34 10.28 -12.40
C ILE A 169 -2.74 9.75 -12.03
N LEU A 170 -3.59 10.60 -11.46
CA LEU A 170 -5.01 10.30 -11.22
C LEU A 170 -5.75 10.20 -12.55
N LEU A 171 -6.47 9.09 -12.78
CA LEU A 171 -7.17 8.84 -14.04
C LEU A 171 -8.68 8.94 -13.87
N VAL A 172 -9.26 8.09 -13.03
CA VAL A 172 -10.71 7.90 -12.96
C VAL A 172 -11.20 7.71 -11.52
N GLN A 173 -12.41 8.20 -11.24
CA GLN A 173 -13.15 7.92 -10.01
C GLN A 173 -14.07 6.73 -10.23
N GLN A 174 -14.11 5.79 -9.29
CA GLN A 174 -15.13 4.75 -9.24
C GLN A 174 -15.88 4.81 -7.91
N GLY A 175 -17.20 4.95 -8.00
CA GLY A 175 -18.04 5.09 -6.81
C GLY A 175 -17.68 6.29 -5.94
N GLU A 176 -17.99 6.18 -4.65
CA GLU A 176 -17.85 7.28 -3.68
C GLU A 176 -16.53 7.23 -2.89
N ASN A 177 -15.72 6.18 -3.04
CA ASN A 177 -14.59 5.94 -2.13
C ASN A 177 -13.22 5.81 -2.82
N THR A 178 -13.16 5.60 -4.15
CA THR A 178 -11.93 5.16 -4.82
C THR A 178 -11.53 6.05 -5.99
N LEU A 179 -10.23 6.34 -6.10
CA LEU A 179 -9.58 7.01 -7.23
C LEU A 179 -8.47 6.12 -7.80
N TYR A 180 -8.53 5.84 -9.10
CA TYR A 180 -7.54 5.02 -9.80
C TYR A 180 -6.42 5.85 -10.39
N SER A 181 -5.21 5.28 -10.36
CA SER A 181 -3.99 5.92 -10.84
C SER A 181 -3.13 4.99 -11.69
N VAL A 182 -2.39 5.58 -12.63
CA VAL A 182 -1.24 4.94 -13.29
C VAL A 182 0.05 5.43 -12.63
N SER A 183 0.96 4.51 -12.33
CA SER A 183 2.23 4.82 -11.66
C SER A 183 3.28 5.35 -12.65
N THR A 184 4.21 6.13 -12.12
CA THR A 184 5.38 6.61 -12.88
C THR A 184 6.24 5.45 -13.38
N ASP A 185 6.40 4.38 -12.59
CA ASP A 185 7.10 3.18 -13.07
C ASP A 185 6.38 2.52 -14.25
N ASP A 186 5.05 2.44 -14.23
CA ASP A 186 4.30 1.78 -15.31
C ASP A 186 4.23 2.63 -16.58
N PHE A 187 3.97 3.94 -16.51
CA PHE A 187 3.91 4.74 -17.74
C PHE A 187 5.29 4.96 -18.38
N LEU A 188 6.38 4.91 -17.61
CA LEU A 188 7.74 4.98 -18.16
C LEU A 188 8.18 3.68 -18.86
N LYS A 189 7.41 2.58 -18.75
CA LYS A 189 7.61 1.36 -19.57
C LYS A 189 7.11 1.53 -21.00
N ASP A 190 6.32 2.56 -21.28
CA ASP A 190 6.01 2.97 -22.65
C ASP A 190 7.27 3.57 -23.29
N GLN A 191 7.77 2.90 -24.33
CA GLN A 191 9.01 3.29 -25.01
C GLN A 191 8.95 4.71 -25.58
N ALA A 192 7.81 5.14 -26.11
CA ALA A 192 7.68 6.48 -26.70
C ALA A 192 7.64 7.56 -25.61
N ILE A 193 6.97 7.31 -24.48
CA ILE A 193 7.04 8.19 -23.31
C ILE A 193 8.49 8.31 -22.82
N TYR A 194 9.18 7.18 -22.66
CA TYR A 194 10.57 7.16 -22.20
C TYR A 194 11.49 7.97 -23.12
N GLU A 195 11.40 7.78 -24.44
CA GLU A 195 12.20 8.51 -25.43
C GLU A 195 11.92 10.03 -25.41
N ILE A 196 10.67 10.45 -25.21
CA ILE A 196 10.33 11.88 -25.08
C ILE A 196 10.93 12.48 -23.80
N VAL A 197 10.84 11.76 -22.69
CA VAL A 197 11.38 12.19 -21.39
C VAL A 197 12.91 12.27 -21.43
N GLU A 198 13.57 11.28 -22.03
CA GLU A 198 15.03 11.26 -22.23
C GLU A 198 15.49 12.38 -23.17
N ALA A 199 14.83 12.57 -24.32
CA ALA A 199 15.18 13.62 -25.28
C ALA A 199 15.03 15.03 -24.69
N ALA A 200 14.10 15.22 -23.76
CA ALA A 200 13.90 16.47 -23.04
C ALA A 200 14.84 16.64 -21.82
N SER A 201 15.72 15.67 -21.54
CA SER A 201 16.62 15.66 -20.38
C SER A 201 15.89 15.83 -19.03
N ILE A 202 14.68 15.28 -18.94
CA ILE A 202 13.85 15.37 -17.73
C ILE A 202 14.42 14.43 -16.66
N GLN A 203 14.55 14.95 -15.44
CA GLN A 203 15.08 14.18 -14.33
C GLN A 203 14.08 13.11 -13.87
N ILE A 204 14.49 11.85 -14.03
CA ILE A 204 13.80 10.69 -13.43
C ILE A 204 14.59 10.28 -12.19
N ILE A 205 13.96 10.41 -11.03
CA ILE A 205 14.48 9.87 -9.77
C ILE A 205 13.99 8.43 -9.68
N ALA A 206 14.87 7.48 -9.37
CA ALA A 206 14.47 6.10 -9.10
C ALA A 206 14.72 5.78 -7.62
N GLN A 207 13.74 5.13 -6.99
CA GLN A 207 13.90 4.53 -5.67
C GLN A 207 15.08 3.56 -5.74
N GLU A 208 16.00 3.66 -4.77
CA GLU A 208 17.09 2.70 -4.66
C GLU A 208 16.50 1.28 -4.50
N GLY A 209 16.93 0.35 -5.35
CA GLY A 209 16.40 -1.01 -5.29
C GLY A 209 14.98 -1.16 -5.81
N ILE A 210 14.44 -0.22 -6.61
CA ILE A 210 13.14 -0.41 -7.28
C ILE A 210 13.09 -1.70 -8.11
N ASP A 211 14.22 -2.08 -8.72
CA ASP A 211 14.32 -3.30 -9.51
C ASP A 211 14.50 -4.56 -8.64
N TYR A 212 14.56 -4.41 -7.31
CA TYR A 212 14.49 -5.55 -6.40
C TYR A 212 13.13 -6.21 -6.51
N LYS A 213 13.15 -7.47 -6.91
CA LYS A 213 11.96 -8.31 -6.91
C LYS A 213 11.91 -9.03 -5.58
N ALA A 214 10.92 -8.69 -4.76
CA ALA A 214 10.61 -9.46 -3.58
C ALA A 214 10.44 -10.95 -3.95
N PRO A 215 10.85 -11.89 -3.08
CA PRO A 215 10.69 -13.31 -3.37
C PRO A 215 9.22 -13.60 -3.67
N SER A 216 8.96 -14.37 -4.73
CA SER A 216 7.60 -14.79 -5.08
C SER A 216 6.94 -15.46 -3.87
N HIS A 217 5.67 -15.16 -3.66
CA HIS A 217 4.85 -15.82 -2.66
C HIS A 217 3.69 -16.57 -3.32
N PRO A 218 3.08 -17.56 -2.64
CA PRO A 218 1.88 -18.22 -3.14
C PRO A 218 0.68 -17.26 -3.26
N THR A 219 -0.40 -17.73 -3.88
CA THR A 219 -1.65 -16.97 -3.98
C THR A 219 -2.22 -16.71 -2.58
N SER A 220 -2.69 -15.49 -2.32
CA SER A 220 -3.33 -15.17 -1.05
C SER A 220 -4.74 -15.79 -0.94
N PRO A 221 -5.13 -16.29 0.25
CA PRO A 221 -6.49 -16.70 0.51
C PRO A 221 -7.42 -15.53 0.87
N PHE A 222 -6.88 -14.32 1.07
CA PHE A 222 -7.61 -13.20 1.65
C PHE A 222 -8.24 -12.27 0.62
N LYS A 223 -9.33 -11.65 1.05
CA LYS A 223 -9.96 -10.48 0.46
C LYS A 223 -10.06 -9.40 1.53
N TYR A 224 -9.72 -8.17 1.16
CA TYR A 224 -9.84 -7.01 2.05
C TYR A 224 -11.12 -6.26 1.70
N CYS A 225 -12.19 -6.52 2.45
CA CYS A 225 -13.51 -5.96 2.13
C CYS A 225 -13.74 -4.56 2.73
N ILE A 226 -12.98 -4.21 3.78
CA ILE A 226 -13.06 -2.90 4.43
C ILE A 226 -11.64 -2.40 4.68
N HIS A 227 -11.38 -1.14 4.35
CA HIS A 227 -10.15 -0.45 4.70
C HIS A 227 -10.50 0.86 5.41
N CYS A 228 -10.46 0.84 6.74
CA CYS A 228 -10.87 1.98 7.56
C CYS A 228 -9.65 2.73 8.09
N THR A 229 -9.38 3.89 7.50
CA THR A 229 -8.23 4.78 7.80
C THR A 229 -8.65 6.07 8.51
N ASP A 230 -9.95 6.32 8.66
CA ASP A 230 -10.50 7.49 9.35
C ASP A 230 -10.28 7.49 10.88
N GLY A 231 -9.72 6.40 11.42
CA GLY A 231 -9.43 6.23 12.84
C GLY A 231 -8.05 5.63 13.10
N VAL A 232 -7.57 5.79 14.35
CA VAL A 232 -6.33 5.18 14.83
C VAL A 232 -6.68 4.03 15.79
N PRO A 233 -6.07 2.84 15.65
CA PRO A 233 -5.25 2.41 14.52
C PRO A 233 -6.06 2.23 13.22
N SER A 234 -5.36 2.19 12.07
CA SER A 234 -5.99 1.78 10.81
C SER A 234 -6.32 0.29 10.87
N ILE A 235 -7.51 -0.08 10.37
CA ILE A 235 -8.00 -1.46 10.44
C ILE A 235 -8.48 -1.91 9.05
N LYS A 236 -7.99 -3.08 8.64
CA LYS A 236 -8.47 -3.82 7.46
C LYS A 236 -9.36 -4.97 7.90
N GLY A 237 -10.56 -5.03 7.35
CA GLY A 237 -11.44 -6.20 7.45
C GLY A 237 -10.99 -7.28 6.48
N VAL A 238 -10.54 -8.40 7.02
CA VAL A 238 -10.08 -9.56 6.25
C VAL A 238 -11.24 -10.55 6.11
N ASP A 239 -11.42 -11.08 4.91
CA ASP A 239 -12.42 -12.11 4.58
C ASP A 239 -11.82 -13.16 3.65
N ILE A 240 -12.42 -14.35 3.60
CA ILE A 240 -12.13 -15.42 2.62
C ILE A 240 -13.32 -15.68 1.68
N GLY A 241 -14.42 -14.95 1.90
CA GLY A 241 -15.64 -14.98 1.11
C GLY A 241 -16.56 -16.14 1.44
N PHE A 242 -17.73 -16.10 0.81
CA PHE A 242 -18.77 -17.10 0.93
C PHE A 242 -19.17 -17.63 -0.45
N THR A 243 -19.45 -18.92 -0.53
CA THR A 243 -20.02 -19.58 -1.71
C THR A 243 -21.30 -20.29 -1.29
N PHE A 244 -22.43 -19.95 -1.92
CA PHE A 244 -23.76 -20.43 -1.49
C PHE A 244 -24.03 -20.22 0.01
N GLU A 245 -23.67 -19.04 0.53
CA GLU A 245 -23.80 -18.66 1.95
C GLU A 245 -22.96 -19.53 2.91
N GLN A 246 -22.06 -20.36 2.38
CA GLN A 246 -21.09 -21.12 3.17
C GLN A 246 -19.73 -20.43 3.14
N TRP A 247 -19.13 -20.27 4.31
CA TRP A 247 -17.81 -19.68 4.44
C TRP A 247 -16.76 -20.56 3.76
N ASN A 248 -15.87 -19.96 2.98
CA ASN A 248 -14.95 -20.68 2.07
C ASN A 248 -13.75 -21.34 2.78
N MET A 249 -13.98 -22.02 3.90
CA MET A 249 -12.93 -22.59 4.75
C MET A 249 -12.00 -23.56 4.01
N ASN A 250 -12.55 -24.48 3.21
CA ASN A 250 -11.74 -25.46 2.47
C ASN A 250 -10.82 -24.78 1.44
N HIS A 251 -11.34 -23.76 0.73
CA HIS A 251 -10.54 -23.01 -0.22
C HIS A 251 -9.41 -22.24 0.48
N PHE A 252 -9.69 -21.70 1.67
CA PHE A 252 -8.66 -21.09 2.52
C PHE A 252 -7.57 -22.10 2.88
N THR A 253 -7.90 -23.29 3.38
CA THR A 253 -6.89 -24.28 3.80
C THR A 253 -6.06 -24.79 2.62
N GLU A 254 -6.70 -25.07 1.48
CA GLU A 254 -6.01 -25.46 0.23
C GLU A 254 -5.02 -24.38 -0.23
N THR A 255 -5.42 -23.11 -0.16
CA THR A 255 -4.56 -21.99 -0.57
C THR A 255 -3.41 -21.77 0.43
N VAL A 256 -3.69 -21.89 1.74
CA VAL A 256 -2.71 -21.76 2.81
C VAL A 256 -1.67 -22.90 2.80
N TYR A 257 -2.00 -24.07 2.25
CA TYR A 257 -1.06 -25.20 2.11
C TYR A 257 0.28 -24.76 1.52
N ASP A 258 0.26 -24.01 0.41
CA ASP A 258 1.48 -23.58 -0.27
C ASP A 258 2.29 -22.55 0.53
N TRP A 259 1.66 -21.84 1.49
CA TRP A 259 2.32 -20.86 2.35
C TRP A 259 3.17 -21.48 3.45
N ILE A 260 2.98 -22.77 3.77
CA ILE A 260 3.76 -23.43 4.83
C ILE A 260 5.26 -23.40 4.56
N ILE A 261 5.68 -23.48 3.29
CA ILE A 261 7.10 -23.36 2.93
C ILE A 261 7.61 -21.94 3.17
N ASP A 262 6.84 -20.91 2.79
CA ASP A 262 7.25 -19.51 2.95
C ASP A 262 7.27 -19.08 4.43
N TYR A 263 6.32 -19.57 5.23
CA TYR A 263 6.18 -19.27 6.66
C TYR A 263 7.07 -20.14 7.57
N SER A 264 7.28 -21.42 7.27
CA SER A 264 7.99 -22.27 8.24
C SER A 264 9.50 -22.25 8.08
N LEU A 265 10.03 -21.71 6.98
CA LEU A 265 11.46 -21.77 6.63
C LEU A 265 12.02 -20.39 6.28
N SER A 266 13.25 -20.11 6.75
CA SER A 266 13.97 -18.89 6.35
C SER A 266 14.36 -18.93 4.86
N HIS A 267 14.75 -17.78 4.30
CA HIS A 267 15.30 -17.73 2.94
C HIS A 267 16.55 -18.61 2.81
N LYS A 268 17.42 -18.61 3.83
CA LYS A 268 18.64 -19.42 3.87
C LYS A 268 18.33 -20.91 3.95
N ASP A 269 17.37 -21.31 4.76
CA ASP A 269 16.97 -22.73 4.87
C ASP A 269 16.42 -23.25 3.56
N ARG A 270 15.59 -22.45 2.87
CA ARG A 270 15.05 -22.79 1.55
C ARG A 270 16.16 -22.89 0.50
N ALA A 271 17.08 -21.93 0.46
CA ALA A 271 18.19 -21.91 -0.49
C ALA A 271 19.18 -23.07 -0.29
N ASN A 272 19.42 -23.47 0.96
CA ASN A 272 20.35 -24.56 1.31
C ASN A 272 19.70 -25.95 1.30
N PHE A 273 18.39 -26.06 1.08
CA PHE A 273 17.69 -27.33 1.14
C PHE A 273 18.01 -28.21 -0.07
N ASN A 274 18.68 -29.34 0.18
CA ASN A 274 18.97 -30.34 -0.85
C ASN A 274 17.88 -31.41 -0.90
N GLY A 275 16.86 -31.21 -1.74
CA GLY A 275 15.80 -32.18 -1.95
C GLY A 275 14.78 -31.77 -3.01
N ASN A 276 13.81 -32.65 -3.27
CA ASN A 276 12.70 -32.34 -4.17
C ASN A 276 11.60 -31.53 -3.44
N PRO A 277 10.66 -30.89 -4.17
CA PRO A 277 9.62 -30.06 -3.57
C PRO A 277 8.79 -30.76 -2.48
N ARG A 278 8.51 -32.07 -2.64
CA ARG A 278 7.77 -32.86 -1.63
C ARG A 278 8.53 -32.99 -0.32
N ARG A 279 9.86 -33.20 -0.38
CA ARG A 279 10.70 -33.26 0.82
C ARG A 279 10.82 -31.89 1.48
N LEU A 280 10.89 -30.82 0.68
CA LEU A 280 10.90 -29.45 1.20
C LEU A 280 9.62 -29.14 1.96
N PHE A 281 8.46 -29.46 1.37
CA PHE A 281 7.17 -29.32 2.05
C PHE A 281 7.11 -30.11 3.35
N LYS A 282 7.50 -31.40 3.34
CA LYS A 282 7.52 -32.22 4.56
C LYS A 282 8.41 -31.63 5.65
N TYR A 283 9.56 -31.06 5.26
CA TYR A 283 10.46 -30.37 6.18
C TYR A 283 9.83 -29.09 6.72
N ALA A 284 9.27 -28.23 5.87
CA ALA A 284 8.54 -27.03 6.28
C ALA A 284 7.40 -27.36 7.26
N ARG A 285 6.54 -28.32 6.89
CA ARG A 285 5.43 -28.80 7.73
C ARG A 285 5.91 -29.30 9.09
N SER A 286 7.05 -30.00 9.16
CA SER A 286 7.59 -30.47 10.44
C SER A 286 8.07 -29.34 11.37
N ASN A 287 8.31 -28.15 10.82
CA ASN A 287 8.64 -26.94 11.58
C ASN A 287 7.39 -26.09 11.90
N TYR A 288 6.24 -26.40 11.31
CA TYR A 288 4.98 -25.73 11.64
C TYR A 288 4.44 -26.26 12.99
N PRO A 289 4.23 -25.39 13.99
CA PRO A 289 3.77 -25.78 15.33
C PRO A 289 2.26 -26.03 15.37
N ALA A 290 1.78 -27.09 14.71
CA ALA A 290 0.35 -27.40 14.55
C ALA A 290 -0.47 -27.49 15.86
N SER A 291 0.17 -27.69 17.02
CA SER A 291 -0.47 -27.72 18.34
C SER A 291 -0.66 -26.36 18.99
N ASP A 292 -0.05 -25.30 18.44
CA ASP A 292 -0.12 -23.93 18.95
C ASP A 292 -1.11 -23.13 18.10
N LEU A 293 -2.28 -22.82 18.67
CA LEU A 293 -3.34 -22.10 17.95
C LEU A 293 -2.88 -20.70 17.51
N ASN A 294 -1.96 -20.06 18.23
CA ASN A 294 -1.44 -18.75 17.83
C ASN A 294 -0.62 -18.81 16.53
N ALA A 295 -0.08 -19.98 16.18
CA ALA A 295 0.65 -20.16 14.95
C ALA A 295 -0.22 -19.98 13.70
N LEU A 296 -1.53 -20.25 13.81
CA LEU A 296 -2.49 -19.94 12.75
C LEU A 296 -2.61 -18.42 12.57
N GLY A 297 -2.71 -17.66 13.66
CA GLY A 297 -2.73 -16.19 13.63
C GLY A 297 -1.44 -15.60 13.06
N ASP A 298 -0.29 -16.15 13.45
CA ASP A 298 1.03 -15.73 12.96
C ASP A 298 1.21 -16.03 11.46
N LEU A 299 0.76 -17.21 11.01
CA LEU A 299 0.74 -17.58 9.60
C LEU A 299 -0.16 -16.63 8.79
N CYS A 300 -1.37 -16.35 9.26
CA CYS A 300 -2.27 -15.41 8.61
C CYS A 300 -1.70 -13.98 8.56
N LEU A 301 -1.05 -13.53 9.63
CA LEU A 301 -0.35 -12.24 9.66
C LEU A 301 0.77 -12.18 8.63
N HIS A 302 1.58 -13.23 8.54
CA HIS A 302 2.65 -13.36 7.55
C HIS A 302 2.10 -13.24 6.12
N ILE A 303 1.03 -13.98 5.81
CA ILE A 303 0.35 -13.95 4.50
C ILE A 303 -0.13 -12.52 4.20
N ALA A 304 -0.83 -11.89 5.14
CA ALA A 304 -1.41 -10.56 4.97
C ALA A 304 -0.34 -9.48 4.71
N ILE A 305 0.81 -9.57 5.38
CA ILE A 305 1.94 -8.65 5.15
C ILE A 305 2.59 -8.96 3.79
N ARG A 306 2.85 -10.23 3.47
CA ARG A 306 3.56 -10.63 2.25
C ARG A 306 2.82 -10.25 0.97
N GLU A 307 1.51 -10.36 0.95
CA GLU A 307 0.72 -9.99 -0.22
C GLU A 307 0.54 -8.47 -0.36
N SER A 308 0.48 -7.75 0.76
CA SER A 308 0.09 -6.33 0.77
C SER A 308 1.27 -5.39 0.56
N TYR A 309 2.50 -5.84 0.85
CA TYR A 309 3.69 -4.98 0.85
C TYR A 309 4.89 -5.63 0.18
N SER A 310 5.69 -4.80 -0.47
CA SER A 310 6.99 -5.18 -1.06
C SER A 310 8.01 -5.48 0.05
N THR A 311 7.92 -6.68 0.62
CA THR A 311 8.73 -7.11 1.77
C THR A 311 10.10 -7.62 1.35
N ILE A 312 11.12 -7.18 2.08
CA ILE A 312 12.46 -7.79 2.15
C ILE A 312 12.41 -8.92 3.20
N PRO A 313 13.24 -9.98 3.08
CA PRO A 313 12.98 -11.28 3.67
C PRO A 313 12.76 -11.33 5.17
N ILE A 314 12.05 -12.42 5.49
CA ILE A 314 11.20 -12.55 6.65
C ILE A 314 11.87 -13.40 7.72
N MET A 315 11.77 -12.95 8.97
CA MET A 315 11.88 -13.85 10.11
C MET A 315 10.50 -14.26 10.56
N ASN A 316 10.12 -15.50 10.23
CA ASN A 316 8.77 -15.98 10.52
C ASN A 316 8.59 -16.39 11.99
N ARG A 317 9.67 -16.69 12.73
CA ARG A 317 9.57 -16.99 14.15
C ARG A 317 10.89 -16.73 14.85
N VAL A 318 10.88 -15.82 15.83
CA VAL A 318 12.01 -15.63 16.75
C VAL A 318 11.50 -15.99 18.13
N PHE A 319 12.16 -16.94 18.77
CA PHE A 319 11.99 -17.17 20.21
C PHE A 319 12.90 -16.19 20.93
N ASP A 320 12.35 -15.45 21.87
CA ASP A 320 13.18 -14.74 22.81
C ASP A 320 13.73 -15.66 23.92
N GLN A 321 14.54 -15.07 24.79
CA GLN A 321 15.12 -15.76 25.95
C GLN A 321 14.09 -16.24 26.98
N ASN A 322 12.83 -15.78 26.88
CA ASN A 322 11.71 -16.14 27.74
C ASN A 322 10.77 -17.17 27.09
N ASN A 323 11.16 -17.79 25.97
CA ASN A 323 10.33 -18.66 25.13
C ASN A 323 9.04 -17.99 24.60
N LYS A 324 8.94 -16.66 24.61
CA LYS A 324 7.83 -15.98 23.96
C LYS A 324 8.05 -16.05 22.46
N THR A 325 7.04 -16.53 21.76
CA THR A 325 7.03 -16.59 20.30
C THR A 325 6.60 -15.25 19.75
N PHE A 326 7.32 -14.80 18.73
CA PHE A 326 6.99 -13.62 17.96
C PHE A 326 6.53 -13.99 16.56
N SER A 327 5.43 -13.35 16.12
CA SER A 327 4.67 -13.69 14.92
C SER A 327 5.47 -13.61 13.63
N CYS A 328 6.04 -12.44 13.33
CA CYS A 328 6.90 -12.24 12.17
C CYS A 328 7.72 -10.96 12.34
N THR A 329 8.82 -10.84 11.59
CA THR A 329 9.56 -9.59 11.41
C THR A 329 9.87 -9.41 9.93
N HIS A 330 9.49 -8.26 9.37
CA HIS A 330 9.74 -7.90 7.97
C HIS A 330 10.49 -6.57 7.91
N ALA A 331 11.35 -6.42 6.92
CA ALA A 331 11.81 -5.10 6.48
C ALA A 331 10.99 -4.72 5.23
N ILE A 332 10.44 -3.52 5.19
CA ILE A 332 9.67 -3.03 4.04
C ILE A 332 10.33 -1.77 3.51
N LEU A 333 10.50 -1.73 2.19
CA LEU A 333 10.90 -0.52 1.49
C LEU A 333 9.66 0.27 1.17
N ASN A 334 9.50 1.40 1.85
CA ASN A 334 8.42 2.32 1.58
C ASN A 334 9.00 3.61 1.04
N PHE A 335 8.96 3.77 -0.29
CA PHE A 335 9.70 4.82 -1.00
C PHE A 335 11.18 4.84 -0.57
N ASP A 336 11.70 5.99 -0.17
CA ASP A 336 13.08 6.13 0.31
C ASP A 336 13.25 5.74 1.79
N ASN A 337 12.28 5.10 2.46
CA ASN A 337 12.39 4.72 3.87
C ASN A 337 12.47 3.19 4.07
N ILE A 338 13.23 2.76 5.08
CA ILE A 338 13.14 1.38 5.58
C ILE A 338 12.26 1.35 6.82
N GLU A 339 11.16 0.62 6.71
CA GLU A 339 10.25 0.35 7.81
C GLU A 339 10.55 -1.03 8.41
N LEU A 340 10.66 -1.07 9.73
CA LEU A 340 10.80 -2.33 10.47
C LEU A 340 9.43 -2.77 10.98
N TRP A 341 8.93 -3.88 10.45
CA TRP A 341 7.62 -4.42 10.79
C TRP A 341 7.77 -5.57 11.77
N ILE A 342 7.12 -5.44 12.93
CA ILE A 342 7.25 -6.36 14.06
C ILE A 342 5.86 -6.89 14.40
N GLY A 343 5.54 -8.09 13.93
CA GLY A 343 4.21 -8.66 14.04
C GLY A 343 3.79 -9.05 15.46
N ALA A 344 2.50 -8.85 15.72
CA ALA A 344 1.75 -9.39 16.85
C ALA A 344 0.45 -10.00 16.35
N SER A 345 0.17 -11.26 16.69
CA SER A 345 -1.13 -11.86 16.44
C SER A 345 -1.80 -12.27 17.75
N SER A 346 -3.12 -12.46 17.70
CA SER A 346 -3.85 -13.18 18.73
C SER A 346 -5.01 -13.94 18.13
N VAL A 347 -5.18 -15.17 18.61
CA VAL A 347 -6.31 -16.04 18.28
C VAL A 347 -7.07 -16.35 19.57
N SER A 348 -8.37 -16.04 19.63
CA SER A 348 -9.19 -16.26 20.82
C SER A 348 -10.65 -16.49 20.47
N THR A 349 -11.45 -17.03 21.39
CA THR A 349 -12.88 -17.28 21.15
C THR A 349 -13.74 -16.02 21.20
N ASN A 350 -13.20 -14.89 21.67
CA ASN A 350 -13.89 -13.60 21.65
C ASN A 350 -12.90 -12.44 21.43
N ILE A 351 -13.47 -11.32 21.01
CA ILE A 351 -12.73 -10.11 20.64
C ILE A 351 -12.00 -9.48 21.83
N ASP A 352 -12.60 -9.39 23.01
CA ASP A 352 -11.98 -8.78 24.20
C ASP A 352 -10.69 -9.50 24.59
N LEU A 353 -10.72 -10.84 24.64
CA LEU A 353 -9.55 -11.65 24.94
C LEU A 353 -8.48 -11.52 23.85
N ALA A 354 -8.89 -11.49 22.58
CA ALA A 354 -7.95 -11.34 21.46
C ALA A 354 -7.26 -9.96 21.52
N VAL A 355 -8.01 -8.88 21.76
CA VAL A 355 -7.47 -7.52 21.84
C VAL A 355 -6.56 -7.37 23.05
N ASN A 356 -6.95 -7.84 24.24
CA ASN A 356 -6.10 -7.77 25.43
C ASN A 356 -4.77 -8.50 25.23
N SER A 357 -4.80 -9.69 24.64
CA SER A 357 -3.59 -10.47 24.29
C SER A 357 -2.68 -9.73 23.30
N VAL A 358 -3.27 -9.12 22.26
CA VAL A 358 -2.52 -8.26 21.31
C VAL A 358 -1.86 -7.09 22.04
N ILE A 359 -2.56 -6.43 22.95
CA ILE A 359 -2.05 -5.28 23.70
C ILE A 359 -0.86 -5.67 24.56
N ASP A 360 -0.93 -6.82 25.25
CA ASP A 360 0.20 -7.37 26.00
C ASP A 360 1.39 -7.66 25.08
N ASN A 361 1.13 -8.13 23.87
CA ASN A 361 2.16 -8.35 22.85
C ASN A 361 2.78 -7.04 22.36
N ILE A 362 1.98 -5.99 22.10
CA ILE A 362 2.46 -4.65 21.72
C ILE A 362 3.34 -4.06 22.81
N ASN A 363 2.86 -4.07 24.06
CA ASN A 363 3.61 -3.54 25.20
C ASN A 363 4.92 -4.28 25.40
N TYR A 364 4.93 -5.60 25.16
CA TYR A 364 6.14 -6.40 25.20
C TYR A 364 7.11 -6.09 24.04
N ILE A 365 6.59 -5.94 22.82
CA ILE A 365 7.36 -5.52 21.64
C ILE A 365 8.03 -4.17 21.89
N ALA A 366 7.33 -3.23 22.51
CA ALA A 366 7.86 -1.90 22.84
C ALA A 366 9.00 -1.90 23.87
N THR A 367 9.32 -3.04 24.50
CA THR A 367 10.46 -3.14 25.42
C THR A 367 11.79 -3.13 24.66
N LEU A 368 12.79 -2.44 25.22
CA LEU A 368 14.13 -2.34 24.62
C LEU A 368 14.75 -3.72 24.32
N GLN A 369 14.63 -4.66 25.27
CA GLN A 369 15.20 -6.00 25.14
C GLN A 369 14.56 -6.80 24.00
N SER A 370 13.24 -6.70 23.84
CA SER A 370 12.50 -7.33 22.75
C SER A 370 12.95 -6.80 21.38
N LEU A 371 13.01 -5.48 21.24
CA LEU A 371 13.48 -4.84 20.00
C LEU A 371 14.93 -5.20 19.67
N GLN A 372 15.83 -5.19 20.66
CA GLN A 372 17.23 -5.57 20.45
C GLN A 372 17.36 -7.02 19.98
N THR A 373 16.60 -7.94 20.59
CA THR A 373 16.61 -9.36 20.21
C THR A 373 16.13 -9.54 18.77
N ARG A 374 15.05 -8.85 18.38
CA ARG A 374 14.50 -8.90 17.02
C ARG A 374 15.43 -8.28 15.99
N LEU A 375 16.04 -7.13 16.29
CA LEU A 375 17.02 -6.50 15.41
C LEU A 375 18.22 -7.41 15.17
N TYR A 376 18.78 -8.00 16.23
CA TYR A 376 19.90 -8.93 16.09
C TYR A 376 19.55 -10.11 15.19
N ALA A 377 18.39 -10.73 15.43
CA ALA A 377 17.90 -11.85 14.64
C ALA A 377 17.69 -11.45 13.16
N LEU A 378 17.06 -10.29 12.90
CA LEU A 378 16.85 -9.80 11.54
C LEU A 378 18.18 -9.60 10.81
N THR A 379 19.17 -9.05 11.51
CA THR A 379 20.47 -8.73 10.92
C THR A 379 21.28 -9.96 10.55
N SER A 380 21.07 -11.11 11.22
CA SER A 380 21.69 -12.37 10.81
C SER A 380 21.10 -12.95 9.54
N GLU A 381 19.90 -12.54 9.14
CA GLU A 381 19.23 -13.00 7.91
C GLU A 381 19.54 -12.14 6.69
N ILE A 382 20.16 -10.95 6.87
CA ILE A 382 20.49 -10.03 5.77
C ILE A 382 21.37 -10.71 4.72
N ASP A 383 20.93 -10.65 3.47
CA ASP A 383 21.72 -11.05 2.30
C ASP A 383 22.36 -9.82 1.65
N SER A 384 23.58 -10.02 1.15
CA SER A 384 24.33 -9.01 0.38
C SER A 384 23.63 -8.54 -0.90
N SER A 385 22.69 -9.33 -1.44
CA SER A 385 21.94 -9.00 -2.65
C SER A 385 20.75 -8.07 -2.41
N TRP A 386 20.45 -7.72 -1.16
CA TRP A 386 19.28 -6.90 -0.84
C TRP A 386 19.51 -5.41 -1.15
N PRO A 387 18.45 -4.69 -1.54
CA PRO A 387 18.50 -3.24 -1.79
C PRO A 387 18.68 -2.42 -0.51
N HIS A 388 19.06 -1.15 -0.64
CA HIS A 388 19.30 -0.24 0.51
C HIS A 388 20.29 -0.79 1.52
N LYS A 389 21.39 -1.36 1.03
CA LYS A 389 22.38 -2.05 1.83
C LYS A 389 22.90 -1.21 3.00
N GLU A 390 23.17 0.09 2.77
CA GLU A 390 23.63 0.99 3.84
C GLU A 390 22.62 1.12 4.98
N LYS A 391 21.32 1.18 4.67
CA LYS A 391 20.25 1.26 5.68
C LYS A 391 20.02 -0.09 6.36
N LEU A 392 20.16 -1.20 5.64
CA LEU A 392 20.14 -2.54 6.23
C LEU A 392 21.34 -2.78 7.15
N GLU A 393 22.53 -2.34 6.78
CA GLU A 393 23.73 -2.37 7.62
C GLU A 393 23.58 -1.46 8.85
N ARG A 394 22.89 -0.31 8.71
CA ARG A 394 22.53 0.57 9.84
C ARG A 394 21.68 -0.15 10.89
N LEU A 395 20.76 -1.03 10.49
CA LEU A 395 19.99 -1.87 11.43
C LEU A 395 20.91 -2.74 12.30
N ALA A 396 22.00 -3.26 11.70
CA ALA A 396 22.99 -4.10 12.36
C ALA A 396 24.02 -3.32 13.19
N ASN A 397 24.05 -1.99 13.09
CA ASN A 397 25.11 -1.20 13.69
C ASN A 397 24.94 -1.03 15.21
N SER A 398 25.60 -1.91 15.96
CA SER A 398 25.59 -1.91 17.42
C SER A 398 26.13 -0.62 18.07
N SER A 399 26.88 0.22 17.35
CA SER A 399 27.41 1.49 17.88
C SER A 399 26.39 2.62 17.91
N LEU A 400 25.27 2.49 17.20
CA LEU A 400 24.20 3.49 17.18
C LEU A 400 23.17 3.22 18.29
N PRO A 401 22.57 4.26 18.92
CA PRO A 401 21.34 4.13 19.68
C PRO A 401 20.25 3.42 18.87
N ILE A 402 19.39 2.61 19.51
CA ILE A 402 18.42 1.74 18.82
C ILE A 402 17.45 2.54 17.93
N ASP A 403 17.03 3.70 18.41
CA ASP A 403 16.14 4.67 17.78
C ASP A 403 16.76 5.38 16.57
N GLN A 404 18.08 5.24 16.36
CA GLN A 404 18.79 5.77 15.18
C GLN A 404 19.06 4.68 14.13
N ARG A 405 18.65 3.43 14.37
CA ARG A 405 18.95 2.30 13.46
C ARG A 405 17.91 2.12 12.35
N PHE A 406 16.67 2.53 12.58
CA PHE A 406 15.54 2.42 11.65
C PHE A 406 14.82 3.78 11.53
N ASP A 407 14.06 3.97 10.46
CA ASP A 407 13.31 5.22 10.25
C ASP A 407 11.95 5.19 10.96
N LYS A 408 11.32 4.01 11.04
CA LYS A 408 10.01 3.80 11.67
C LYS A 408 9.80 2.35 12.10
N ILE A 409 9.08 2.12 13.21
CA ILE A 409 8.55 0.79 13.58
C ILE A 409 7.07 0.73 13.21
N ILE A 410 6.69 -0.31 12.50
CA ILE A 410 5.30 -0.68 12.26
C ILE A 410 5.01 -1.94 13.06
N ILE A 411 3.90 -1.97 13.80
CA ILE A 411 3.41 -3.19 14.45
C ILE A 411 2.16 -3.64 13.68
N PRO A 412 2.31 -4.56 12.71
CA PRO A 412 1.17 -5.18 12.08
C PRO A 412 0.54 -6.18 13.07
N ILE A 413 -0.77 -6.08 13.22
CA ILE A 413 -1.56 -6.80 14.20
C ILE A 413 -2.53 -7.72 13.46
N PHE A 414 -2.62 -8.99 13.81
CA PHE A 414 -3.66 -9.88 13.30
C PHE A 414 -4.56 -10.36 14.44
N ILE A 415 -5.83 -9.99 14.39
CA ILE A 415 -6.84 -10.37 15.38
C ILE A 415 -7.78 -11.39 14.75
N MET A 416 -7.82 -12.58 15.32
CA MET A 416 -8.69 -13.67 14.90
C MET A 416 -9.57 -14.12 16.05
N HIS A 417 -10.88 -14.18 15.83
CA HIS A 417 -11.80 -14.72 16.83
C HIS A 417 -13.09 -15.29 16.26
N ASP A 418 -13.73 -16.15 17.04
CA ASP A 418 -15.07 -16.66 16.76
C ASP A 418 -16.06 -15.50 16.70
N SER A 419 -16.87 -15.44 15.65
CA SER A 419 -17.75 -14.31 15.39
C SER A 419 -19.06 -14.74 14.76
N GLU A 420 -20.15 -14.26 15.37
CA GLU A 420 -21.51 -14.41 14.84
C GLU A 420 -21.67 -13.75 13.47
N LEU A 421 -20.81 -12.77 13.13
CA LEU A 421 -20.76 -12.16 11.80
C LEU A 421 -20.56 -13.19 10.68
N ILE A 422 -19.86 -14.30 10.98
CA ILE A 422 -19.59 -15.37 10.02
C ILE A 422 -20.62 -16.49 10.13
N THR A 423 -21.05 -16.88 11.34
CA THR A 423 -22.03 -17.97 11.50
C THR A 423 -23.43 -17.56 11.07
N ASP A 424 -23.79 -16.28 11.26
CA ASP A 424 -25.11 -15.72 10.96
C ASP A 424 -25.04 -14.84 9.71
N TYR A 425 -24.21 -15.24 8.75
CA TYR A 425 -23.94 -14.48 7.53
C TYR A 425 -25.24 -14.13 6.77
N ASP A 426 -25.47 -12.84 6.59
CA ASP A 426 -26.46 -12.30 5.67
C ASP A 426 -25.77 -11.38 4.66
N LYS A 427 -25.90 -11.71 3.38
CA LYS A 427 -25.25 -10.98 2.28
C LYS A 427 -25.62 -9.50 2.26
N GLN A 428 -26.84 -9.13 2.66
CA GLN A 428 -27.31 -7.74 2.55
C GLN A 428 -26.72 -6.84 3.64
N SER A 429 -26.55 -7.38 4.85
CA SER A 429 -26.09 -6.64 6.02
C SER A 429 -24.64 -6.91 6.42
N PHE A 430 -23.94 -7.83 5.73
CA PHE A 430 -22.58 -8.25 6.08
C PHE A 430 -21.61 -7.07 6.19
N LEU A 431 -21.51 -6.24 5.16
CA LEU A 431 -20.53 -5.14 5.14
C LEU A 431 -20.77 -4.12 6.26
N SER A 432 -22.01 -3.68 6.46
CA SER A 432 -22.34 -2.73 7.53
C SER A 432 -22.07 -3.32 8.93
N SER A 433 -22.44 -4.59 9.14
CA SER A 433 -22.20 -5.28 10.42
C SER A 433 -20.70 -5.49 10.67
N PHE A 434 -19.93 -5.72 9.61
CA PHE A 434 -18.48 -5.87 9.70
C PHE A 434 -17.80 -4.54 10.02
N GLU A 435 -18.25 -3.42 9.45
CA GLU A 435 -17.79 -2.07 9.81
C GLU A 435 -18.04 -1.75 11.29
N GLU A 436 -19.22 -2.09 11.81
CA GLU A 436 -19.54 -1.94 13.24
C GLU A 436 -18.56 -2.72 14.13
N LYS A 437 -18.25 -3.97 13.77
CA LYS A 437 -17.27 -4.80 14.49
C LYS A 437 -15.84 -4.27 14.40
N ILE A 438 -15.44 -3.69 13.28
CA ILE A 438 -14.16 -2.99 13.15
C ILE A 438 -14.10 -1.79 14.10
N ASN A 439 -15.18 -1.03 14.22
CA ASN A 439 -15.25 0.11 15.12
C ASN A 439 -15.19 -0.32 16.60
N GLU A 440 -15.87 -1.42 16.96
CA GLU A 440 -15.77 -2.05 18.29
C GLU A 440 -14.32 -2.44 18.61
N CYS A 441 -13.66 -3.18 17.70
CA CYS A 441 -12.26 -3.57 17.80
C CYS A 441 -11.34 -2.37 18.04
N ARG A 442 -11.54 -1.29 17.27
CA ARG A 442 -10.77 -0.04 17.41
C ARG A 442 -10.98 0.59 18.78
N GLY A 443 -12.21 0.62 19.27
CA GLY A 443 -12.55 1.11 20.62
C GLY A 443 -11.74 0.38 21.69
N LEU A 444 -11.77 -0.95 21.67
CA LEU A 444 -11.04 -1.80 22.62
C LEU A 444 -9.52 -1.56 22.58
N ILE A 445 -8.94 -1.45 21.38
CA ILE A 445 -7.49 -1.18 21.23
C ILE A 445 -7.12 0.19 21.82
N ASN A 446 -7.94 1.21 21.56
CA ASN A 446 -7.71 2.56 22.08
C ASN A 446 -7.86 2.66 23.60
N GLU A 447 -8.73 1.85 24.19
CA GLU A 447 -8.93 1.79 25.63
C GLU A 447 -7.83 1.02 26.36
N GLY A 448 -7.27 -0.03 25.74
CA GLY A 448 -6.42 -1.00 26.43
C GLY A 448 -4.97 -0.56 26.72
N GLY A 449 -4.70 0.71 27.01
CA GLY A 449 -3.50 1.09 27.76
C GLY A 449 -2.14 0.79 27.09
N ILE A 450 -2.02 1.01 25.77
CA ILE A 450 -0.73 0.97 25.07
C ILE A 450 0.21 2.05 25.63
N ASN A 451 1.45 1.68 25.96
CA ASN A 451 2.39 2.57 26.62
C ASN A 451 2.74 3.82 25.78
N LYS A 452 2.31 5.00 26.27
CA LYS A 452 2.42 6.29 25.57
C LYS A 452 3.85 6.80 25.34
N GLY A 453 4.84 6.32 26.10
CA GLY A 453 6.23 6.77 25.98
C GLY A 453 6.92 6.34 24.68
N PHE A 454 6.37 5.36 23.96
CA PHE A 454 6.94 4.78 22.72
C PHE A 454 6.09 5.09 21.47
N ILE A 455 4.96 5.80 21.62
CA ILE A 455 3.93 5.97 20.58
C ILE A 455 4.40 6.80 19.39
N SER A 456 5.37 7.72 19.55
CA SER A 456 5.81 8.56 18.43
C SER A 456 6.56 7.78 17.33
N LEU A 457 7.02 6.56 17.61
CA LEU A 457 7.79 5.73 16.66
C LEU A 457 7.04 4.48 16.20
N ILE A 458 5.87 4.19 16.79
CA ILE A 458 5.07 3.00 16.51
C ILE A 458 3.82 3.41 15.74
N ASP A 459 3.66 2.83 14.57
CA ASP A 459 2.40 2.86 13.82
C ASP A 459 1.77 1.48 13.84
N LEU A 460 0.48 1.42 14.14
CA LEU A 460 -0.25 0.16 14.30
C LEU A 460 -1.11 -0.08 13.06
N LYS A 461 -0.97 -1.26 12.46
CA LYS A 461 -1.76 -1.67 11.31
C LYS A 461 -2.52 -2.94 11.64
N VAL A 462 -3.83 -2.88 11.75
CA VAL A 462 -4.64 -4.01 12.21
C VAL A 462 -5.29 -4.73 11.04
N PHE A 463 -5.15 -6.04 11.03
CA PHE A 463 -5.89 -6.99 10.22
C PHE A 463 -6.90 -7.68 11.13
N TYR A 464 -8.18 -7.42 10.90
CA TYR A 464 -9.27 -7.96 11.71
C TYR A 464 -9.97 -9.07 10.92
N PHE A 465 -9.84 -10.31 11.39
CA PHE A 465 -10.29 -11.53 10.72
C PHE A 465 -11.26 -12.32 11.61
N PRO A 466 -12.56 -11.99 11.56
CA PRO A 466 -13.58 -12.79 12.23
C PRO A 466 -13.73 -14.14 11.54
N VAL A 467 -13.93 -15.21 12.31
CA VAL A 467 -14.07 -16.58 11.80
C VAL A 467 -15.31 -17.27 12.38
N SER A 468 -15.77 -18.34 11.74
CA SER A 468 -16.89 -19.14 12.28
C SER A 468 -16.49 -19.90 13.55
N SER A 469 -15.31 -20.53 13.53
CA SER A 469 -14.70 -21.19 14.68
C SER A 469 -13.19 -21.34 14.47
N ILE A 470 -12.39 -20.76 15.36
CA ILE A 470 -10.92 -20.86 15.36
C ILE A 470 -10.45 -22.32 15.47
N PHE A 471 -11.17 -23.15 16.23
CA PHE A 471 -10.80 -24.55 16.43
C PHE A 471 -11.05 -25.37 15.16
N GLN A 472 -12.24 -25.24 14.55
CA GLN A 472 -12.55 -25.94 13.30
C GLN A 472 -11.63 -25.49 12.17
N LEU A 473 -11.32 -24.19 12.09
CA LEU A 473 -10.40 -23.67 11.09
C LEU A 473 -8.99 -24.24 11.25
N ASN A 474 -8.47 -24.29 12.47
CA ASN A 474 -7.16 -24.87 12.74
C ASN A 474 -7.12 -26.38 12.49
N GLU A 475 -8.16 -27.12 12.90
CA GLU A 475 -8.29 -28.55 12.64
C GLU A 475 -8.31 -28.84 11.13
N ALA A 476 -9.11 -28.10 10.36
CA ALA A 476 -9.18 -28.21 8.90
C ALA A 476 -7.83 -27.92 8.25
N LEU A 477 -7.10 -26.88 8.70
CA LEU A 477 -5.76 -26.60 8.20
C LEU A 477 -4.82 -27.78 8.50
N VAL A 478 -4.79 -28.27 9.74
CA VAL A 478 -3.90 -29.37 10.13
C VAL A 478 -4.23 -30.65 9.36
N GLU A 479 -5.50 -30.93 9.08
CA GLU A 479 -5.91 -32.03 8.21
C GLU A 479 -5.35 -31.85 6.79
N GLU A 480 -5.53 -30.67 6.20
CA GLU A 480 -5.03 -30.33 4.86
C GLU A 480 -3.50 -30.43 4.78
N LEU A 481 -2.76 -30.02 5.81
CA LEU A 481 -1.30 -30.18 5.83
C LEU A 481 -0.86 -31.65 5.87
N ASN A 482 -1.72 -32.56 6.31
CA ASN A 482 -1.45 -33.99 6.42
C ASN A 482 -2.00 -34.82 5.26
N SER A 483 -2.67 -34.20 4.28
CA SER A 483 -3.27 -34.85 3.12
C SER A 483 -2.26 -35.49 2.15
#